data_AF-A0A3D2MP09-F1
#
_entry.id   AF-A0A3D2MP09-F1
#
_cell.length_a   1.000
_cell.length_b   1.000
_cell.length_c   1.000
_cell.angle_alpha   90.00
_cell.angle_beta   90.00
_cell.angle_gamma   90.00
#
_symmetry.space_group_name_H-M   'P 1'
#
loop_
_entity.id
_entity.type
_entity.pdbx_description
1 polymer ?
#
loop_
_entity_poly.entity_id
_entity_poly.type
_entity_poly.pdbx_seq_one_letter_code
_entity_poly.pdbx_strand_id
1 'polypeptide(L)'
;MKDTLMPSALETLRTISLRCLECSTLYPGVEAGGKPRYRCDCGGVLDVEQAPVADATSLRQLFDERAATSFTWPVHAGNMLHDHSGVWRYRELILPIPAQYIVSRPEGNTGLYPVGMEHCGAGCIGHRQIGSYAGLEQLFLKHEGENPTGSFKDRGMTVGVT
;
A
#
# COMPACT_ATOMS: atom_id res chain seq x y z
N MET A 1 -5.49 3.19 29.70
CA MET A 1 -6.53 2.36 29.06
C MET A 1 -5.81 1.14 28.51
N LYS A 2 -6.23 -0.09 28.83
CA LYS A 2 -5.68 -1.26 28.16
C LYS A 2 -6.32 -1.30 26.78
N ASP A 3 -5.59 -0.86 25.77
CA ASP A 3 -6.00 -0.89 24.36
C ASP A 3 -6.16 -2.34 23.94
N THR A 4 -7.33 -2.89 24.26
CA THR A 4 -7.75 -4.20 23.80
C THR A 4 -8.31 -3.94 22.42
N LEU A 5 -7.60 -4.42 21.39
CA LEU A 5 -8.12 -4.46 20.02
C LEU A 5 -9.57 -5.00 20.09
N MET A 6 -10.52 -4.29 19.47
CA MET A 6 -11.90 -4.75 19.44
C MET A 6 -11.95 -6.14 18.80
N PRO A 7 -12.87 -7.02 19.22
CA PRO A 7 -12.97 -8.39 18.71
C PRO A 7 -13.00 -8.49 17.18
N SER A 8 -13.59 -7.51 16.50
CA SER A 8 -13.64 -7.43 15.04
C SER A 8 -12.27 -7.27 14.37
N ALA A 9 -11.37 -6.46 14.93
CA ALA A 9 -10.02 -6.29 14.38
C ALA A 9 -9.20 -7.58 14.54
N LEU A 10 -9.33 -8.25 15.68
CA LEU A 10 -8.68 -9.55 15.94
C LEU A 10 -9.18 -10.64 14.99
N GLU A 11 -10.47 -10.67 14.70
CA GLU A 11 -11.06 -11.63 13.77
C GLU A 11 -10.53 -11.44 12.35
N THR A 12 -10.41 -10.20 11.89
CA THR A 12 -9.83 -9.94 10.58
C THR A 12 -8.32 -10.23 10.54
N LEU A 13 -7.57 -9.90 11.58
CA LEU A 13 -6.12 -10.15 11.61
C LEU A 13 -5.79 -11.65 11.66
N ARG A 14 -6.73 -12.51 12.07
CA ARG A 14 -6.58 -13.97 12.00
C ARG A 14 -6.58 -14.53 10.59
N THR A 15 -7.03 -13.77 9.59
CA THR A 15 -6.97 -14.19 8.17
C THR A 15 -5.58 -13.98 7.56
N ILE A 16 -4.67 -13.35 8.31
CA ILE A 16 -3.27 -13.13 7.92
C ILE A 16 -2.40 -14.17 8.62
N SER A 17 -1.43 -14.71 7.88
CA SER A 17 -0.39 -15.58 8.41
C SER A 17 1.00 -15.07 8.00
N LEU A 18 2.01 -15.48 8.76
CA LEU A 18 3.41 -15.16 8.48
C LEU A 18 4.11 -16.45 8.05
N ARG A 19 4.59 -16.51 6.82
CA ARG A 19 5.36 -17.65 6.29
C ARG A 19 6.85 -17.36 6.33
N CYS A 20 7.64 -18.27 6.88
CA CYS A 20 9.10 -18.20 6.74
C CYS A 20 9.54 -18.51 5.30
N LEU A 21 10.37 -17.65 4.71
CA LEU A 21 10.87 -17.83 3.34
C LEU A 21 11.91 -18.96 3.20
N GLU A 22 12.50 -19.41 4.32
CA GLU A 22 13.57 -20.40 4.35
C GLU A 22 13.07 -21.80 4.70
N CYS A 23 12.22 -21.94 5.72
CA CYS A 23 11.71 -23.24 6.18
C CYS A 23 10.19 -23.42 6.00
N SER A 24 9.49 -22.44 5.42
CA SER A 24 8.04 -22.50 5.16
C SER A 24 7.14 -22.66 6.39
N THR A 25 7.68 -22.58 7.60
CA THR A 25 6.89 -22.58 8.84
C THR A 25 5.91 -21.41 8.84
N LEU A 26 4.67 -21.69 9.25
CA LEU A 26 3.59 -20.71 9.35
C LEU A 26 3.38 -20.29 10.80
N TYR A 27 3.21 -18.99 10.99
CA TYR A 27 2.82 -18.39 12.26
C TYR A 27 1.55 -17.56 12.07
N PRO A 28 0.74 -17.35 13.13
CA PRO A 28 -0.35 -16.40 13.10
C PRO A 28 0.14 -14.98 12.78
N GLY A 29 -0.62 -14.21 12.00
CA GLY A 29 -0.32 -12.79 11.72
C GLY A 29 -0.30 -11.92 12.97
N VAL A 30 -1.21 -12.19 13.91
CA VAL A 30 -1.29 -11.52 15.21
C VAL A 30 -1.66 -12.52 16.29
N GLU A 31 -0.96 -12.47 17.43
CA GLU A 31 -1.28 -13.21 18.63
C GLU A 31 -1.76 -12.23 19.71
N ALA A 32 -2.97 -12.44 20.25
CA ALA A 32 -3.54 -11.56 21.26
C ALA A 32 -2.65 -11.50 22.52
N GLY A 33 -2.13 -10.32 22.85
CA GLY A 33 -1.21 -10.13 23.98
C GLY A 33 0.22 -10.60 23.72
N GLY A 34 0.53 -11.10 22.52
CA GLY A 34 1.87 -11.46 22.08
C GLY A 34 2.66 -10.24 21.60
N LYS A 35 4.00 -10.35 21.61
CA LYS A 35 4.88 -9.37 20.93
C LYS A 35 4.88 -9.65 19.43
N PRO A 36 5.02 -8.62 18.56
CA PRO A 36 5.17 -8.85 17.13
C PRO A 36 6.33 -9.80 16.82
N ARG A 37 6.10 -10.77 15.95
CA ARG A 37 7.12 -11.71 15.49
C ARG A 37 7.81 -11.15 14.25
N TYR A 38 9.11 -10.86 14.37
CA TYR A 38 9.92 -10.33 13.27
C TYR A 38 10.75 -11.39 12.54
N ARG A 39 10.92 -12.58 13.12
CA ARG A 39 11.76 -13.67 12.61
C ARG A 39 11.13 -15.02 12.87
N CYS A 40 11.42 -15.98 11.99
CA CYS A 40 11.16 -17.39 12.24
C CYS A 40 12.10 -17.91 13.34
N ASP A 41 11.72 -19.00 14.02
CA ASP A 41 12.60 -19.65 15.01
C ASP A 41 13.89 -20.22 14.38
N CYS A 42 13.90 -20.46 13.07
CA CYS A 42 15.10 -20.84 12.31
C CYS A 42 16.02 -19.64 11.97
N GLY A 43 15.62 -18.41 12.28
CA GLY A 43 16.33 -17.17 11.94
C GLY A 43 15.91 -16.52 10.61
N GLY A 44 15.08 -17.21 9.82
CA GLY A 44 14.57 -16.76 8.54
C GLY A 44 13.68 -15.52 8.59
N VAL A 45 13.54 -14.84 7.44
CA VAL A 45 12.61 -13.70 7.26
C VAL A 45 11.19 -14.22 7.09
N LEU A 46 10.22 -13.47 7.61
CA LEU A 46 8.81 -13.78 7.48
C LEU A 46 8.19 -12.92 6.38
N ASP A 47 7.35 -13.55 5.56
CA ASP A 47 6.50 -12.90 4.56
C ASP A 47 5.04 -12.96 4.99
N VAL A 48 4.25 -11.97 4.56
CA VAL A 48 2.84 -11.84 4.92
C VAL A 48 1.99 -12.58 3.89
N GLU A 49 1.23 -13.57 4.34
CA GLU A 49 0.28 -14.31 3.50
C GLU A 49 -1.17 -14.01 3.90
N GLN A 50 -1.98 -13.68 2.91
CA GLN A 50 -3.43 -13.58 3.05
C GLN A 50 -4.12 -14.00 1.75
N ALA A 51 -5.31 -14.59 1.89
CA ALA A 51 -6.15 -14.91 0.75
C ALA A 51 -6.98 -13.67 0.35
N PRO A 52 -7.08 -13.36 -0.96
CA PRO A 52 -8.01 -12.34 -1.43
C PRO A 52 -9.45 -12.68 -1.03
N VAL A 53 -10.20 -11.66 -0.60
CA VAL A 53 -11.61 -11.81 -0.18
C VAL A 53 -12.60 -11.81 -1.35
N ALA A 54 -12.14 -11.49 -2.56
CA ALA A 54 -12.93 -11.42 -3.78
C ALA A 54 -12.08 -11.77 -5.02
N ASP A 55 -12.73 -12.01 -6.16
CA ASP A 55 -12.04 -12.28 -7.41
C ASP A 55 -11.37 -11.02 -7.98
N ALA A 56 -10.40 -11.24 -8.87
CA ALA A 56 -9.58 -10.17 -9.41
C ALA A 56 -10.37 -9.13 -10.23
N THR A 57 -11.48 -9.49 -10.87
CA THR A 57 -12.29 -8.56 -11.65
C THR A 57 -13.07 -7.63 -10.72
N SER A 58 -13.73 -8.19 -9.71
CA SER A 58 -14.42 -7.41 -8.68
C SER A 58 -13.49 -6.46 -7.94
N LEU A 59 -12.29 -6.93 -7.58
CA LEU A 59 -11.29 -6.10 -6.91
C LEU A 59 -10.78 -4.96 -7.81
N ARG A 60 -10.48 -5.22 -9.09
CA ARG A 60 -10.09 -4.17 -10.03
C ARG A 60 -11.15 -3.08 -10.14
N GLN A 61 -12.41 -3.47 -10.35
CA GLN A 61 -13.52 -2.52 -10.43
C GLN A 61 -13.62 -1.66 -9.16
N LEU A 62 -13.58 -2.29 -7.98
CA LEU A 62 -13.62 -1.60 -6.69
C LEU A 62 -12.49 -0.57 -6.54
N PHE A 63 -11.27 -0.91 -6.96
CA PHE A 63 -10.12 -0.02 -6.84
C PHE A 63 -10.16 1.14 -7.84
N ASP A 64 -10.71 0.92 -9.03
CA ASP A 64 -10.91 1.94 -10.05
C ASP A 64 -12.02 2.93 -9.63
N GLU A 65 -13.12 2.42 -9.04
CA GLU A 65 -14.19 3.25 -8.49
C GLU A 65 -13.66 4.19 -7.38
N ARG A 66 -12.81 3.68 -6.49
CA ARG A 66 -12.13 4.51 -5.47
C ARG A 66 -11.21 5.54 -6.09
N ALA A 67 -10.43 5.16 -7.12
CA ALA A 67 -9.54 6.07 -7.82
C ALA A 67 -10.26 7.20 -8.55
N ALA A 68 -11.51 6.97 -8.98
CA ALA A 68 -12.35 7.94 -9.66
C ALA A 68 -13.04 8.96 -8.72
N THR A 69 -12.94 8.79 -7.40
CA THR A 69 -13.55 9.71 -6.43
C THR A 69 -12.89 11.09 -6.45
N SER A 70 -13.68 12.15 -6.22
CA SER A 70 -13.19 13.54 -6.27
C SER A 70 -12.11 13.80 -5.22
N PHE A 71 -11.00 14.44 -5.61
CA PHE A 71 -9.87 14.77 -4.73
C PHE A 71 -10.23 15.78 -3.62
N THR A 72 -11.38 16.45 -3.74
CA THR A 72 -11.89 17.33 -2.69
C THR A 72 -12.71 16.55 -1.69
N TRP A 73 -12.24 16.52 -0.44
CA TRP A 73 -12.94 15.83 0.63
C TRP A 73 -13.18 16.73 1.84
N PRO A 74 -14.36 16.72 2.48
CA PRO A 74 -14.56 17.43 3.73
C PRO A 74 -13.64 16.87 4.81
N VAL A 75 -12.87 17.75 5.45
CA VAL A 75 -11.92 17.43 6.53
C VAL A 75 -12.56 16.61 7.67
N HIS A 76 -13.89 16.63 7.80
CA HIS A 76 -14.64 16.00 8.89
C HIS A 76 -15.10 14.57 8.60
N ALA A 77 -14.96 14.07 7.39
CA ALA A 77 -15.56 12.80 7.02
C ALA A 77 -14.46 11.72 6.93
N GLY A 78 -13.99 11.17 8.04
CA GLY A 78 -12.80 10.27 8.04
C GLY A 78 -12.76 9.17 6.95
N ASN A 79 -13.90 8.62 6.53
CA ASN A 79 -13.97 7.48 5.63
C ASN A 79 -13.44 7.69 4.20
N MET A 80 -13.67 8.82 3.51
CA MET A 80 -13.12 8.95 2.14
C MET A 80 -11.64 9.30 2.13
N LEU A 81 -11.03 9.66 3.27
CA LEU A 81 -9.58 9.87 3.34
C LEU A 81 -8.83 8.60 2.91
N HIS A 82 -9.35 7.43 3.29
CA HIS A 82 -8.72 6.14 2.99
C HIS A 82 -8.77 5.78 1.50
N ASP A 83 -9.84 6.15 0.79
CA ASP A 83 -9.98 5.91 -0.65
C ASP A 83 -9.03 6.81 -1.47
N HIS A 84 -8.59 7.94 -0.89
CA HIS A 84 -7.57 8.81 -1.49
C HIS A 84 -6.12 8.41 -1.15
N SER A 85 -5.90 7.56 -0.16
CA SER A 85 -4.58 6.94 0.05
C SER A 85 -4.32 5.91 -1.05
N GLY A 86 -3.19 6.04 -1.73
CA GLY A 86 -2.67 5.07 -2.67
C GLY A 86 -2.21 3.75 -2.04
N VAL A 87 -2.37 3.58 -0.71
CA VAL A 87 -2.28 2.30 0.00
C VAL A 87 -3.67 1.83 0.41
N TRP A 88 -4.42 2.64 1.17
CA TRP A 88 -5.67 2.21 1.80
C TRP A 88 -6.86 2.10 0.84
N ARG A 89 -6.75 2.64 -0.39
CA ARG A 89 -7.68 2.29 -1.47
C ARG A 89 -7.63 0.82 -1.87
N TYR A 90 -6.61 0.09 -1.44
CA TYR A 90 -6.41 -1.35 -1.65
C TYR A 90 -6.50 -2.17 -0.35
N ARG A 91 -7.13 -1.64 0.70
CA ARG A 91 -7.16 -2.23 2.06
C ARG A 91 -7.48 -3.72 2.14
N GLU A 92 -8.31 -4.25 1.24
CA GLU A 92 -8.66 -5.67 1.14
C GLU A 92 -7.47 -6.57 0.84
N LEU A 93 -6.41 -6.03 0.22
CA LEU A 93 -5.18 -6.73 -0.16
C LEU A 93 -3.96 -6.29 0.64
N ILE A 94 -4.13 -5.37 1.61
CA ILE A 94 -3.04 -4.85 2.44
C ILE A 94 -3.22 -5.31 3.88
N LEU A 95 -4.25 -4.80 4.55
CA LEU A 95 -4.56 -5.09 5.93
C LEU A 95 -6.07 -4.84 6.14
N PRO A 96 -6.93 -5.88 6.19
CA PRO A 96 -8.38 -5.73 6.13
C PRO A 96 -9.04 -5.26 7.44
N ILE A 97 -8.40 -4.37 8.19
CA ILE A 97 -8.86 -3.88 9.49
C ILE A 97 -9.99 -2.84 9.38
N PRO A 98 -10.76 -2.62 10.46
CA PRO A 98 -11.76 -1.54 10.50
C PRO A 98 -11.14 -0.15 10.27
N ALA A 99 -11.79 0.66 9.44
CA ALA A 99 -11.28 1.97 9.00
C ALA A 99 -10.90 2.93 10.14
N GLN A 100 -11.58 2.85 11.29
CA GLN A 100 -11.29 3.67 12.47
C GLN A 100 -9.88 3.46 13.06
N TYR A 101 -9.20 2.36 12.73
CA TYR A 101 -7.83 2.09 13.15
C TYR A 101 -6.80 2.62 12.15
N ILE A 102 -7.21 2.91 10.91
CA ILE A 102 -6.29 3.32 9.85
C ILE A 102 -5.71 4.70 10.15
N VAL A 103 -4.38 4.75 10.27
CA VAL A 103 -3.60 5.98 10.29
C VAL A 103 -3.11 6.26 8.88
N SER A 104 -3.46 7.41 8.31
CA SER A 104 -3.07 7.77 6.95
C SER A 104 -2.91 9.28 6.77
N ARG A 105 -2.02 9.68 5.86
CA ARG A 105 -1.88 11.05 5.37
C ARG A 105 -1.73 10.98 3.85
N PRO A 106 -2.85 11.00 3.11
CA PRO A 106 -3.04 10.49 1.73
C PRO A 106 -1.77 10.21 0.93
N GLU A 107 -1.03 9.19 1.39
CA GLU A 107 0.23 8.75 0.80
C GLU A 107 -0.05 7.89 -0.43
N GLY A 108 0.95 7.73 -1.29
CA GLY A 108 0.80 7.06 -2.56
C GLY A 108 0.17 7.97 -3.62
N ASN A 109 -0.40 7.36 -4.67
CA ASN A 109 -0.92 8.07 -5.84
C ASN A 109 0.06 9.11 -6.44
N THR A 110 1.36 8.87 -6.26
CA THR A 110 2.47 9.69 -6.75
C THR A 110 2.57 9.72 -8.28
N GLY A 111 3.27 10.71 -8.84
CA GLY A 111 3.43 10.85 -10.29
C GLY A 111 4.04 9.62 -10.96
N LEU A 112 3.48 9.25 -12.12
CA LEU A 112 4.10 8.35 -13.09
C LEU A 112 4.54 9.20 -14.29
N TYR A 113 5.83 9.48 -14.39
CA TYR A 113 6.38 10.38 -15.38
C TYR A 113 6.71 9.65 -16.68
N PRO A 114 6.09 10.00 -17.81
CA PRO A 114 6.51 9.50 -19.10
C PRO A 114 7.79 10.23 -19.54
N VAL A 115 8.92 9.51 -19.54
CA VAL A 115 10.24 10.08 -19.84
C VAL A 115 10.89 9.44 -21.08
N GLY A 116 10.20 8.51 -21.73
CA GLY A 116 10.63 7.88 -22.98
C GLY A 116 10.60 8.82 -24.17
N MET A 117 11.41 8.53 -25.20
CA MET A 117 11.52 9.36 -26.40
C MET A 117 10.20 9.54 -27.16
N GLU A 118 9.33 8.52 -27.17
CA GLU A 118 8.03 8.56 -27.86
C GLU A 118 7.00 9.41 -27.10
N HIS A 119 7.13 9.53 -25.78
CA HIS A 119 6.10 10.12 -24.94
C HIS A 119 6.24 11.65 -24.81
N CYS A 120 7.36 12.19 -25.26
CA CYS A 120 7.68 13.61 -25.21
C CYS A 120 8.00 14.10 -26.63
N GLY A 121 7.06 14.83 -27.26
CA GLY A 121 7.30 15.47 -28.55
C GLY A 121 8.47 16.47 -28.52
N ALA A 122 8.97 16.85 -29.71
CA ALA A 122 10.03 17.86 -29.86
C ALA A 122 9.53 19.24 -29.39
N GLY A 123 9.58 19.48 -28.08
CA GLY A 123 9.05 20.69 -27.44
C GLY A 123 8.87 20.58 -25.92
N CYS A 124 8.79 19.36 -25.37
CA CYS A 124 8.75 19.13 -23.92
C CYS A 124 10.18 19.08 -23.36
N ILE A 125 10.68 20.23 -22.89
CA ILE A 125 12.04 20.37 -22.36
C ILE A 125 12.11 19.69 -20.98
N GLY A 126 12.96 18.67 -20.82
CA GLY A 126 13.31 18.08 -19.51
C GLY A 126 13.27 16.54 -19.50
N HIS A 127 12.08 15.96 -19.62
CA HIS A 127 11.87 14.52 -19.43
C HIS A 127 12.41 13.65 -20.59
N ARG A 128 12.37 14.15 -21.83
CA ARG A 128 12.84 13.40 -23.02
C ARG A 128 14.33 13.06 -22.95
N GLN A 129 15.13 13.94 -22.34
CA GLN A 129 16.58 13.76 -22.23
C GLN A 129 16.95 12.48 -21.48
N ILE A 130 16.13 12.05 -20.51
CA ILE A 130 16.34 10.81 -19.75
C ILE A 130 16.17 9.60 -20.67
N GLY A 131 15.07 9.54 -21.44
CA GLY A 131 14.85 8.48 -22.41
C GLY A 131 15.90 8.45 -23.52
N SER A 132 16.29 9.62 -24.04
CA SER A 132 17.38 9.72 -25.04
C SER A 132 18.72 9.26 -24.50
N TYR A 133 19.08 9.64 -23.27
CA TYR A 133 20.30 9.17 -22.61
C TYR A 133 20.28 7.65 -22.40
N ALA A 134 19.15 7.10 -21.96
CA ALA A 134 18.99 5.67 -21.73
C ALA A 134 18.84 4.84 -23.03
N GLY A 135 18.62 5.50 -24.19
CA GLY A 135 18.32 4.82 -25.46
C GLY A 135 16.96 4.14 -25.49
N LEU A 136 15.98 4.64 -24.72
CA LEU A 136 14.66 4.01 -24.56
C LEU A 136 13.52 4.88 -25.11
N GLU A 137 12.69 4.25 -25.95
CA GLU A 137 11.49 4.84 -26.56
C GLU A 137 10.34 4.97 -25.56
N GLN A 138 10.11 3.90 -24.78
CA GLN A 138 9.05 3.82 -23.78
C GLN A 138 9.69 3.61 -22.40
N LEU A 139 9.70 4.69 -21.61
CA LEU A 139 10.27 4.69 -20.27
C LEU A 139 9.39 5.54 -19.36
N PHE A 140 9.10 5.00 -18.17
CA PHE A 140 8.34 5.70 -17.14
C PHE A 140 9.11 5.70 -15.83
N LEU A 141 9.01 6.80 -15.07
CA LEU A 141 9.53 6.89 -13.72
C LEU A 141 8.38 7.03 -12.73
N LYS A 142 8.32 6.12 -11.74
CA LYS A 142 7.38 6.21 -10.64
C LYS A 142 8.01 7.02 -9.49
N HIS A 143 7.54 8.24 -9.27
CA HIS A 143 8.20 9.17 -8.33
C HIS A 143 7.72 8.99 -6.90
N GLU A 144 8.23 7.97 -6.22
CA GLU A 144 7.89 7.68 -4.83
C GLU A 144 8.43 8.70 -3.80
N GLY A 145 9.17 9.70 -4.23
CA GLY A 145 9.54 10.86 -3.41
C GLY A 145 8.45 11.94 -3.29
N GLU A 146 7.32 11.82 -4.00
CA GLU A 146 6.20 12.78 -3.91
C GLU A 146 5.19 12.44 -2.81
N ASN A 147 5.48 11.40 -2.04
CA ASN A 147 4.78 11.11 -0.80
C ASN A 147 4.99 12.24 0.23
N PRO A 148 4.11 12.43 1.22
CA PRO A 148 4.17 13.54 2.18
C PRO A 148 5.50 13.75 2.92
N THR A 149 6.27 12.69 3.19
CA THR A 149 7.59 12.80 3.85
C THR A 149 8.75 12.98 2.87
N GLY A 150 8.49 12.94 1.56
CA GLY A 150 9.54 12.91 0.55
C GLY A 150 10.11 11.50 0.29
N SER A 151 9.48 10.43 0.79
CA SER A 151 10.02 9.08 0.72
C SER A 151 8.99 8.01 0.39
N PHE A 152 9.42 6.95 -0.31
CA PHE A 152 8.60 5.77 -0.56
C PHE A 152 8.14 5.04 0.72
N LYS A 153 8.83 5.29 1.84
CA LYS A 153 8.58 4.64 3.13
C LYS A 153 7.20 4.94 3.70
N ASP A 154 6.56 6.03 3.29
CA ASP A 154 5.21 6.39 3.73
C ASP A 154 4.21 5.26 3.50
N ARG A 155 4.35 4.54 2.37
CA ARG A 155 3.47 3.41 2.03
C ARG A 155 3.58 2.24 2.99
N GLY A 156 4.77 1.98 3.51
CA GLY A 156 4.97 0.92 4.50
C GLY A 156 4.60 1.40 5.89
N MET A 157 4.97 2.64 6.24
CA MET A 157 4.76 3.19 7.57
C MET A 157 3.28 3.41 7.88
N THR A 158 2.46 3.83 6.90
CA THR A 158 1.00 3.97 7.09
C THR A 158 0.37 2.66 7.61
N VAL A 159 0.81 1.51 7.09
CA VAL A 159 0.38 0.18 7.55
C VAL A 159 1.05 -0.18 8.87
N GLY A 160 2.35 0.09 9.02
CA GLY A 160 3.13 -0.30 10.19
C GLY A 160 2.82 0.45 11.49
N VAL A 161 2.21 1.64 11.42
CA VAL A 161 1.78 2.44 12.59
C VAL A 161 0.28 2.34 12.89
N THR A 162 -0.45 1.65 12.01
CA THR A 162 -1.87 1.35 12.17
C THR A 162 -2.06 0.12 13.06
#